data_AF-A0A953Q4M6-F1
#
_entry.id   AF-A0A953Q4M6-F1
#
_cell.length_a   1.000
_cell.length_b   1.000
_cell.length_c   1.000
_cell.angle_alpha   90.00
_cell.angle_beta   90.00
_cell.angle_gamma   90.00
#
_symmetry.space_group_name_H-M   'P 1'
#
loop_
_entity.id
_entity.type
_entity.pdbx_description
1 polymer ?
#
loop_
_entity_poly.entity_id
_entity_poly.type
_entity_poly.pdbx_seq_one_letter_code
_entity_poly.pdbx_strand_id
1 'polypeptide(L)'
;VIEAAKKNDIAIEINNHYRIPHAAFIKAAKQAGVKFSFGTNNVDKNVGRLEYCVEMVKECGLTWQDIFVPKPDGEKPVQKRGFA
;
A
#
# COMPACT_ATOMS: atom_id res chain seq x y z
N VAL A 1 7.27 3.27 -11.55
CA VAL A 1 6.64 3.37 -10.21
C VAL A 1 7.06 2.22 -9.30
N ILE A 2 6.78 0.95 -9.65
CA ILE A 2 7.12 -0.22 -8.83
C ILE A 2 8.61 -0.25 -8.41
N GLU A 3 9.52 -0.11 -9.38
CA GLU A 3 10.97 -0.06 -9.09
C GLU A 3 11.37 1.05 -8.13
N ALA A 4 10.83 2.25 -8.32
CA ALA A 4 11.11 3.37 -7.42
C ALA A 4 10.55 3.13 -6.02
N ALA A 5 9.35 2.56 -5.92
CA ALA A 5 8.73 2.19 -4.64
C ALA A 5 9.58 1.15 -3.91
N LYS A 6 10.01 0.09 -4.61
CA LYS A 6 10.87 -0.95 -4.06
C LYS A 6 12.22 -0.41 -3.61
N LYS A 7 12.89 0.38 -4.46
CA LYS A 7 14.20 0.97 -4.17
C LYS A 7 14.18 1.85 -2.92
N ASN A 8 13.07 2.53 -2.65
CA ASN A 8 12.96 3.46 -1.54
C ASN A 8 12.25 2.90 -0.30
N ASP A 9 11.81 1.64 -0.35
CA ASP A 9 11.02 0.98 0.70
C ASP A 9 9.70 1.72 0.97
N ILE A 10 9.01 2.11 -0.10
CA ILE A 10 7.73 2.84 -0.07
C ILE A 10 6.58 1.89 -0.42
N ALA A 11 5.54 1.89 0.41
CA ALA A 11 4.32 1.12 0.16
C ALA A 11 3.45 1.80 -0.91
N ILE A 12 2.68 1.00 -1.65
CA ILE A 12 1.69 1.49 -2.62
C ILE A 12 0.29 1.37 -2.02
N GLU A 13 -0.47 2.45 -2.02
CA GLU A 13 -1.85 2.44 -1.57
C GLU A 13 -2.76 1.74 -2.59
N ILE A 14 -3.58 0.81 -2.10
CA ILE A 14 -4.79 0.37 -2.78
C ILE A 14 -5.93 1.24 -2.27
N ASN A 15 -6.45 2.06 -3.16
CA ASN A 15 -7.43 3.08 -2.87
C ASN A 15 -8.84 2.58 -3.19
N ASN A 16 -9.73 2.61 -2.19
CA ASN A 16 -11.09 2.15 -2.34
C ASN A 16 -11.96 3.09 -3.19
N HIS A 17 -11.83 4.40 -3.00
CA HIS A 17 -12.69 5.39 -3.66
C HIS A 17 -12.43 5.47 -5.16
N TYR A 18 -11.16 5.54 -5.55
CA TYR A 18 -10.75 5.60 -6.96
C TYR A 18 -10.62 4.22 -7.62
N ARG A 19 -10.68 3.14 -6.83
CA ARG A 19 -10.49 1.76 -7.30
C ARG A 19 -9.18 1.58 -8.09
N ILE A 20 -8.09 2.03 -7.48
CA ILE A 20 -6.72 1.93 -8.05
C ILE A 20 -5.73 1.40 -7.02
N PRO A 21 -4.61 0.81 -7.43
CA PRO A 21 -4.29 0.40 -8.79
C PRO A 21 -5.02 -0.89 -9.19
N HIS A 22 -5.13 -1.16 -10.49
CA HIS A 22 -5.75 -2.40 -10.99
C HIS A 22 -4.91 -3.64 -10.69
N ALA A 23 -5.55 -4.81 -10.69
CA ALA A 23 -4.94 -6.08 -10.28
C ALA A 23 -3.64 -6.45 -11.02
N ALA A 24 -3.52 -6.14 -12.32
CA ALA A 24 -2.28 -6.41 -13.07
C ALA A 24 -1.07 -5.67 -12.46
N PHE A 25 -1.28 -4.42 -12.04
CA PHE A 25 -0.24 -3.62 -11.38
C PHE A 25 0.07 -4.17 -9.98
N ILE A 26 -0.95 -4.55 -9.21
CA ILE A 26 -0.79 -5.14 -7.87
C ILE A 26 0.02 -6.45 -7.97
N LYS A 27 -0.31 -7.33 -8.93
CA LYS A 27 0.41 -8.58 -9.17
C LYS A 27 1.88 -8.33 -9.51
N ALA A 28 2.18 -7.37 -10.38
CA ALA A 28 3.55 -6.97 -10.70
C ALA A 28 4.30 -6.38 -9.48
N ALA A 29 3.64 -5.51 -8.71
CA ALA A 29 4.23 -4.90 -7.52
C ALA A 29 4.53 -5.94 -6.42
N LYS A 30 3.63 -6.91 -6.23
CA LYS A 30 3.84 -8.05 -5.33
C LYS A 30 5.03 -8.90 -5.76
N GLN A 31 5.15 -9.22 -7.05
CA GLN A 31 6.30 -9.97 -7.59
C GLN A 31 7.62 -9.23 -7.35
N ALA A 32 7.64 -7.90 -7.43
CA ALA A 32 8.80 -7.07 -7.08
C ALA A 32 9.05 -6.95 -5.55
N GLY A 33 8.18 -7.53 -4.72
CA GLY A 33 8.27 -7.47 -3.25
C GLY A 33 7.98 -6.08 -2.67
N VAL A 34 7.15 -5.29 -3.35
CA VAL A 34 6.58 -4.04 -2.81
C VAL A 34 5.47 -4.38 -1.82
N LYS A 35 5.33 -3.56 -0.77
CA LYS A 35 4.26 -3.69 0.23
C LYS A 35 3.08 -2.77 -0.10
N PHE A 36 1.91 -3.10 0.42
CA PHE A 36 0.68 -2.35 0.18
C PHE A 36 0.13 -1.71 1.45
N SER A 37 -0.51 -0.56 1.30
CA SER A 37 -1.40 0.03 2.30
C SER A 37 -2.83 0.08 1.75
N PHE A 38 -3.81 0.31 2.61
CA PHE A 38 -5.21 0.48 2.21
C PHE A 38 -5.67 1.87 2.59
N GLY A 39 -6.36 2.54 1.67
CA GLY A 39 -6.83 3.90 1.86
C GLY A 39 -8.21 4.09 1.26
N THR A 40 -9.03 4.90 1.91
CA THR A 40 -10.35 5.27 1.37
C THR A 40 -10.34 6.64 0.71
N ASN A 41 -9.32 7.45 0.99
CA ASN A 41 -9.26 8.87 0.61
C ASN A 41 -10.57 9.62 0.89
N ASN A 42 -11.14 9.35 2.07
CA ASN A 42 -12.44 9.86 2.47
C ASN A 42 -12.41 11.38 2.66
N VAL A 43 -13.44 12.05 2.13
CA VAL A 43 -13.68 13.49 2.29
C VAL A 43 -15.06 13.81 2.86
N ASP A 44 -15.91 12.78 3.02
CA ASP A 44 -17.29 12.91 3.45
C ASP A 44 -17.57 12.12 4.76
N LYS A 45 -18.85 12.10 5.16
CA LYS A 45 -19.31 11.43 6.38
C LYS A 45 -19.36 9.90 6.27
N ASN A 46 -19.19 9.32 5.07
CA ASN A 46 -19.31 7.89 4.82
C ASN A 46 -17.96 7.19 4.99
N VAL A 47 -17.49 7.12 6.24
CA VAL A 47 -16.17 6.57 6.60
C VAL A 47 -16.07 5.05 6.47
N GLY A 48 -14.87 4.54 6.17
CA GLY A 48 -14.48 3.15 6.48
C GLY A 48 -14.75 2.08 5.41
N ARG A 49 -15.13 2.45 4.18
CA ARG A 49 -15.37 1.50 3.09
C ARG A 49 -14.06 1.03 2.44
N LEU A 50 -13.83 -0.29 2.40
CA LEU A 50 -12.59 -0.94 1.91
C LEU A 50 -12.85 -2.14 0.99
N GLU A 51 -14.04 -2.25 0.41
CA GLU A 51 -14.47 -3.40 -0.38
C GLU A 51 -13.55 -3.67 -1.57
N TYR A 52 -13.07 -2.62 -2.24
CA TYR A 52 -12.10 -2.77 -3.31
C TYR A 52 -10.75 -3.29 -2.82
N CYS A 53 -10.31 -2.86 -1.63
CA CYS A 53 -9.09 -3.39 -1.03
C CYS A 53 -9.23 -4.88 -0.73
N VAL A 54 -10.37 -5.29 -0.17
CA VAL A 54 -10.68 -6.70 0.10
C VAL A 54 -10.78 -7.52 -1.18
N GLU A 55 -11.39 -6.96 -2.23
CA GLU A 55 -11.45 -7.55 -3.57
C GLU A 55 -10.04 -7.83 -4.11
N MET A 56 -9.16 -6.82 -4.08
CA MET A 56 -7.78 -6.94 -4.58
C MET A 56 -6.91 -7.86 -3.74
N VAL A 57 -7.10 -7.92 -2.41
CA VAL A 57 -6.42 -8.91 -1.55
C VAL A 57 -6.72 -10.32 -2.04
N LYS A 58 -7.99 -10.63 -2.33
CA LYS A 58 -8.41 -11.95 -2.82
C LYS A 58 -7.88 -12.20 -4.23
N GLU A 59 -8.09 -11.27 -5.16
CA GLU A 59 -7.75 -11.47 -6.58
C GLU A 59 -6.23 -11.55 -6.82
N CYS A 60 -5.43 -10.82 -6.05
CA CYS A 60 -3.97 -10.81 -6.17
C CYS A 60 -3.28 -11.77 -5.19
N GLY A 61 -4.07 -12.50 -4.40
CA GLY A 61 -3.59 -13.43 -3.37
C GLY A 61 -2.67 -12.77 -2.35
N LEU A 62 -2.94 -11.52 -1.97
CA LEU A 62 -2.12 -10.80 -1.01
C LEU A 62 -2.23 -11.45 0.37
N THR A 63 -1.12 -11.50 1.07
CA THR A 63 -1.00 -12.03 2.43
C THR A 63 -0.66 -10.91 3.39
N TRP A 64 -0.70 -11.17 4.70
CA TRP A 64 -0.31 -10.15 5.69
C TRP A 64 1.15 -9.71 5.49
N GLN A 65 2.02 -10.59 4.98
CA GLN A 65 3.39 -10.25 4.65
C GLN A 65 3.48 -9.23 3.52
N ASP A 66 2.48 -9.10 2.66
CA ASP A 66 2.44 -8.12 1.58
C ASP A 66 1.96 -6.74 2.05
N ILE A 67 1.49 -6.62 3.29
CA ILE A 67 0.97 -5.37 3.84
C ILE A 67 2.07 -4.60 4.57
N PHE A 68 2.06 -3.29 4.41
CA PHE A 68 2.97 -2.38 5.10
C PHE A 68 2.69 -2.38 6.60
N VAL A 69 3.75 -2.60 7.38
CA VAL A 69 3.75 -2.42 8.83
C VAL A 69 4.78 -1.34 9.15
N PRO A 70 4.43 -0.28 9.89
CA PRO A 70 5.37 0.74 10.30
C PRO A 70 6.58 0.12 11.01
N LYS A 71 7.77 0.63 10.70
CA LYS A 71 8.99 0.23 11.42
C LYS A 71 8.88 0.66 12.90
N PRO A 72 9.55 -0.07 13.81
CA PRO A 72 9.65 0.33 15.21
C PRO A 72 10.12 1.77 15.37
N ASP A 73 9.86 2.34 16.55
CA ASP A 73 10.35 3.67 16.84
C ASP A 73 11.89 3.72 16.80
N GLY A 74 12.44 4.83 16.30
CA GLY A 74 13.87 4.97 15.98
C GLY A 74 14.26 4.40 14.61
N GLU A 75 13.39 3.62 13.97
CA GLU A 75 13.66 2.98 12.69
C GLU A 75 12.87 3.53 11.50
N LYS A 76 11.94 4.45 11.75
CA LYS A 76 11.12 5.04 10.69
C LYS A 76 12.00 5.84 9.73
N PRO A 77 11.71 5.87 8.42
CA PRO A 77 12.51 6.60 7.45
C PRO A 77 12.73 8.08 7.83
N VAL A 78 11.70 8.74 8.37
CA VAL A 78 11.79 10.14 8.84
C VAL A 78 12.79 10.32 9.99
N GLN A 79 12.94 9.32 10.87
CA GLN A 79 13.87 9.35 11.99
C GLN A 79 15.32 9.08 11.53
N LYS A 80 15.52 8.22 10.52
CA LYS A 80 16.85 7.88 9.99
C LYS A 80 17.39 8.86 8.95
N ARG A 81 16.52 9.47 8.15
CA ARG A 81 16.90 10.36 7.04
C ARG A 81 16.82 11.85 7.41
N GLY A 82 16.16 12.19 8.52
CA GLY A 82 15.84 13.56 8.89
C GLY A 82 14.72 14.16 8.03
N PHE A 83 14.29 15.36 8.39
CA PHE A 83 13.44 16.20 7.53
C PHE A 83 14.37 16.93 6.56
N ALA A 84 14.23 16.65 5.26
CA ALA A 84 14.87 17.42 4.21
C ALA A 84 13.95 18.58 3.80
#